data_AF-A0AAV1L2F0-F1
#
_entry.id   AF-A0AAV1L2F0-F1
#
_cell.length_a   1.000
_cell.length_b   1.000
_cell.length_c   1.000
_cell.angle_alpha   90.00
_cell.angle_beta   90.00
_cell.angle_gamma   90.00
#
_symmetry.space_group_name_H-M   'P 1'
#
loop_
_entity.id
_entity.type
_entity.pdbx_description
1 polymer ?
#
loop_
_entity_poly.entity_id
_entity_poly.type
_entity_poly.pdbx_seq_one_letter_code
_entity_poly.pdbx_strand_id
1 'polypeptide(L)'
;MLRSLSESAWLAAYSADFRKRLSRLLSRSLRRLPALLALSTLLNDNIKIDKPVLTKQLISEQVSSHDLGRLEAYCRQQADYRLITDLITPLAHLLFHTRVPVKLDAVQQVIFVAMGFQMKDVDDVAAELGLPGSQILAKFYEACKKINNAVNSVLEDTVAKEIGIEDKTADVNMDGPVKQSLNAELSKAAKELERKQRKELSRLMGEDLTQYRIKGSDLDWNQALTTSKQKNIVSVKSGEKRLGDDSKEIDDLIESHSNKKKKKKKHVRN
;
A
#
# COMPACT_ATOMS: atom_id res chain seq x y z
N MET A 1 -2.14 -28.65 39.90
CA MET A 1 -1.66 -29.03 38.55
C MET A 1 -2.16 -30.44 38.25
N LEU A 2 -2.62 -30.70 37.02
CA LEU A 2 -3.08 -32.03 36.60
C LEU A 2 -2.05 -32.62 35.63
N ARG A 3 -1.73 -33.90 35.78
CA ARG A 3 -0.86 -34.66 34.86
C ARG A 3 -1.61 -35.91 34.44
N SER A 4 -1.87 -36.08 33.15
CA SER A 4 -2.39 -37.35 32.65
C SER A 4 -1.27 -38.36 32.51
N LEU A 5 -1.56 -39.61 32.87
CA LEU A 5 -0.62 -40.73 32.72
C LEU A 5 -0.65 -41.33 31.30
N SER A 6 -1.70 -41.02 30.53
CA SER A 6 -1.88 -41.35 29.11
C SER A 6 -2.09 -40.09 28.27
N GLU A 7 -1.91 -40.17 26.95
CA GLU A 7 -2.28 -39.07 26.04
C GLU A 7 -3.79 -38.82 26.15
N SER A 8 -4.15 -37.60 26.57
CA SER A 8 -5.54 -37.25 26.82
C SER A 8 -5.85 -35.87 26.26
N ALA A 9 -6.69 -35.84 25.22
CA ALA A 9 -7.07 -34.60 24.53
C ALA A 9 -7.83 -33.62 25.44
N TRP A 10 -8.54 -34.12 26.45
CA TRP A 10 -9.29 -33.29 27.40
C TRP A 10 -8.37 -32.37 28.23
N LEU A 11 -7.14 -32.80 28.55
CA LEU A 11 -6.19 -32.01 29.34
C LEU A 11 -5.70 -30.79 28.54
N ALA A 12 -5.46 -30.96 27.24
CA ALA A 12 -5.14 -29.86 26.34
C ALA A 12 -6.31 -28.87 26.20
N ALA A 13 -7.54 -29.36 26.02
CA ALA A 13 -8.73 -28.52 25.96
C ALA A 13 -8.98 -27.76 27.28
N TYR A 14 -8.86 -28.45 28.42
CA TYR A 14 -9.00 -27.86 29.75
C TYR A 14 -7.94 -26.78 30.01
N SER A 15 -6.67 -27.05 29.69
CA SER A 15 -5.59 -26.08 29.86
C SER A 15 -5.72 -24.86 28.96
N ALA A 16 -6.23 -25.03 27.73
CA ALA A 16 -6.55 -23.91 26.84
C ALA A 16 -7.65 -23.01 27.42
N ASP A 17 -8.73 -23.60 27.96
CA ASP A 17 -9.81 -22.84 28.61
C ASP A 17 -9.34 -22.17 29.92
N PHE A 18 -8.56 -22.90 30.73
CA PHE A 18 -7.95 -22.37 31.95
C PHE A 18 -7.12 -21.12 31.66
N ARG A 19 -6.28 -21.11 30.62
CA ARG A 19 -5.48 -19.93 30.24
C ARG A 19 -6.35 -18.73 29.90
N LYS A 20 -7.47 -18.92 29.18
CA LYS A 20 -8.43 -17.86 28.84
C LYS A 20 -9.16 -17.32 30.07
N ARG A 21 -9.51 -18.19 31.02
CA ARG A 21 -10.13 -17.77 32.29
C ARG A 21 -9.14 -17.07 33.19
N LEU A 22 -7.90 -17.56 33.25
CA LEU A 22 -6.82 -16.99 34.04
C LEU A 22 -6.53 -15.56 33.58
N SER A 23 -6.39 -15.30 32.27
CA SER A 23 -6.17 -13.93 31.77
C SER A 23 -7.29 -12.95 32.16
N ARG A 24 -8.55 -13.41 32.20
CA ARG A 24 -9.70 -12.61 32.67
C ARG A 24 -9.74 -12.38 34.19
N LEU A 25 -9.10 -13.26 34.98
CA LEU A 25 -9.01 -13.19 36.44
C LEU A 25 -7.79 -12.37 36.90
N LEU A 26 -6.73 -12.32 36.09
CA LEU A 26 -5.49 -11.56 36.33
C LEU A 26 -5.75 -10.07 36.51
N SER A 27 -6.72 -9.48 35.82
CA SER A 27 -7.08 -8.06 35.98
C SER A 27 -7.91 -7.77 37.24
N ARG A 28 -8.46 -8.80 37.88
CA ARG A 28 -9.40 -8.69 39.00
C ARG A 28 -8.77 -9.22 40.28
N SER A 29 -9.23 -10.38 40.75
CA SER A 29 -8.83 -10.98 42.02
C SER A 29 -7.35 -11.35 42.07
N LEU A 30 -6.70 -11.55 40.92
CA LEU A 30 -5.29 -11.92 40.82
C LEU A 30 -4.37 -10.76 40.39
N ARG A 31 -4.84 -9.51 40.47
CA ARG A 31 -4.04 -8.31 40.11
C ARG A 31 -2.80 -8.16 40.98
N ARG A 32 -2.90 -8.49 42.28
CA ARG A 32 -1.79 -8.39 43.24
C ARG A 32 -0.80 -9.56 43.17
N LEU A 33 -1.04 -10.56 42.32
CA LEU A 33 -0.13 -11.67 42.14
C LEU A 33 1.17 -11.15 41.48
N PRO A 34 2.37 -11.60 41.90
CA PRO A 34 3.61 -11.27 41.21
C PRO A 34 3.54 -11.63 39.72
N ALA A 35 3.94 -10.70 38.84
CA ALA A 35 3.80 -10.89 37.40
C ALA A 35 4.56 -12.11 36.86
N LEU A 36 5.71 -12.44 37.48
CA LEU A 36 6.49 -13.64 37.12
C LEU A 36 5.71 -14.94 37.39
N LEU A 37 4.96 -15.00 38.49
CA LEU A 37 4.11 -16.15 38.83
C LEU A 37 2.89 -16.23 37.90
N ALA A 38 2.32 -15.09 37.52
CA ALA A 38 1.26 -15.04 36.52
C ALA A 38 1.75 -15.57 35.15
N LEU A 39 2.97 -15.23 34.75
CA LEU A 39 3.56 -15.74 33.52
C LEU A 39 3.79 -17.26 33.57
N SER A 40 4.41 -17.77 34.65
CA SER A 40 4.71 -19.20 34.77
C SER A 40 3.46 -20.08 34.85
N THR A 41 2.38 -19.57 35.46
CA THR A 41 1.09 -20.27 35.48
C THR A 41 0.39 -20.26 34.11
N LEU A 42 0.63 -19.23 33.30
CA LEU A 42 0.06 -19.08 31.97
C LEU A 42 0.86 -19.82 30.88
N LEU A 43 2.18 -19.91 31.04
CA LEU A 43 3.10 -20.67 30.18
C LEU A 43 3.50 -21.97 30.88
N ASN A 44 2.60 -22.96 30.80
CA ASN A 44 2.89 -24.31 31.26
C ASN A 44 3.35 -25.18 30.09
N ASP A 45 4.65 -25.44 30.01
CA ASP A 45 5.26 -26.25 28.95
C ASP A 45 4.96 -27.75 29.07
N ASN A 46 4.42 -28.19 30.22
CA ASN A 46 4.10 -29.60 30.46
C ASN A 46 2.91 -30.11 29.65
N ILE A 47 2.10 -29.22 29.07
CA ILE A 47 0.92 -29.58 28.28
C ILE A 47 1.05 -28.92 26.91
N LYS A 48 1.14 -29.73 25.86
CA LYS A 48 1.09 -29.25 24.47
C LYS A 48 -0.32 -28.77 24.17
N ILE A 49 -0.48 -27.46 24.06
CA ILE A 49 -1.76 -26.83 23.70
C ILE A 49 -1.71 -26.51 22.21
N ASP A 50 -2.73 -26.95 21.48
CA ASP A 50 -2.92 -26.50 20.11
C ASP A 50 -3.42 -25.06 20.12
N LYS A 51 -2.60 -24.14 19.60
CA LYS A 51 -2.91 -22.72 19.53
C LYS A 51 -3.26 -22.37 18.09
N PRO A 52 -4.36 -21.64 17.83
CA PRO A 52 -4.70 -21.21 16.49
C PRO A 52 -3.57 -20.37 15.90
N VAL A 53 -3.26 -20.59 14.62
CA VAL A 53 -2.26 -19.81 13.88
C VAL A 53 -2.77 -18.38 13.71
N LEU A 54 -1.89 -17.40 13.89
CA LEU A 54 -2.23 -16.00 13.70
C LEU A 54 -2.66 -15.77 12.24
N THR A 55 -3.91 -15.33 12.04
CA THR A 55 -4.53 -15.11 10.73
C THR A 55 -5.09 -13.69 10.67
N LYS A 56 -5.17 -13.09 9.47
CA LYS A 56 -5.78 -11.76 9.24
C LYS A 56 -7.14 -11.59 9.94
N GLN A 57 -7.99 -12.61 9.92
CA GLN A 57 -9.30 -12.60 10.58
C GLN A 57 -9.19 -12.38 12.10
N LEU A 58 -8.36 -13.18 12.79
CA LEU A 58 -8.13 -13.05 14.23
C LEU A 58 -7.51 -11.70 14.61
N ILE A 59 -6.65 -11.15 13.75
CA ILE A 59 -6.09 -9.80 13.94
C ILE A 59 -7.23 -8.77 13.87
N SER A 60 -8.06 -8.82 12.81
CA SER A 60 -9.16 -7.88 12.61
C SER A 60 -10.28 -7.98 13.65
N GLU A 61 -10.44 -9.12 14.32
CA GLU A 61 -11.38 -9.30 15.43
C GLU A 61 -10.96 -8.55 16.69
N GLN A 62 -9.65 -8.38 16.91
CA GLN A 62 -9.11 -7.82 18.15
C GLN A 62 -8.59 -6.39 17.97
N VAL A 63 -8.11 -6.03 16.78
CA VAL A 63 -7.39 -4.79 16.50
C VAL A 63 -7.90 -4.19 15.19
N SER A 64 -8.29 -2.92 15.21
CA SER A 64 -8.72 -2.19 14.01
C SER A 64 -7.53 -1.78 13.14
N SER A 65 -7.77 -1.47 11.86
CA SER A 65 -6.75 -0.92 10.96
C SER A 65 -6.15 0.40 11.49
N HIS A 66 -6.98 1.24 12.12
CA HIS A 66 -6.52 2.46 12.76
C HIS A 66 -5.58 2.17 13.95
N ASP A 67 -5.86 1.10 14.69
CA ASP A 67 -5.05 0.69 15.84
C ASP A 67 -3.68 0.16 15.41
N LEU A 68 -3.60 -0.53 14.28
CA LEU A 68 -2.34 -0.90 13.65
C LEU A 68 -1.52 0.34 13.27
N GLY A 69 -2.17 1.39 12.75
CA GLY A 69 -1.52 2.68 12.50
C GLY A 69 -0.98 3.34 13.78
N ARG A 70 -1.73 3.27 14.89
CA ARG A 70 -1.26 3.77 16.21
C ARG A 70 -0.06 2.97 16.72
N LEU A 71 -0.09 1.64 16.60
CA LEU A 71 1.02 0.77 16.97
C LEU A 71 2.26 1.09 16.13
N GLU A 72 2.10 1.29 14.82
CA GLU A 72 3.18 1.66 13.93
C GLU A 72 3.78 3.04 14.27
N ALA A 73 2.95 4.04 14.54
CA ALA A 73 3.40 5.37 14.98
C ALA A 73 4.25 5.30 16.26
N TYR A 74 3.84 4.47 17.23
CA TYR A 74 4.64 4.19 18.42
C TYR A 74 5.97 3.51 18.08
N CYS A 75 5.96 2.46 17.23
CA CYS A 75 7.18 1.78 16.80
C CYS A 75 8.16 2.71 16.07
N ARG A 76 7.65 3.73 15.35
CA ARG A 76 8.41 4.79 14.67
C ARG A 76 8.84 5.94 15.60
N GLN A 77 8.59 5.85 16.91
CA GLN A 77 8.87 6.89 17.92
C GLN A 77 8.16 8.22 17.65
N GLN A 78 7.02 8.19 16.96
CA GLN A 78 6.21 9.38 16.67
C GLN A 78 5.15 9.64 17.75
N ALA A 79 4.95 8.70 18.65
CA ALA A 79 3.95 8.76 19.71
C ALA A 79 4.49 8.19 21.03
N ASP A 80 3.91 8.63 22.14
CA ASP A 80 4.18 8.11 23.48
C ASP A 80 3.42 6.78 23.73
N TYR A 81 3.93 5.95 24.64
CA TYR A 81 3.35 4.63 24.95
C TYR A 81 1.90 4.72 25.44
N ARG A 82 1.52 5.85 26.05
CA ARG A 82 0.16 6.12 26.52
C ARG A 82 -0.87 5.98 25.40
N LEU A 83 -0.51 6.33 24.16
CA LEU A 83 -1.39 6.22 22.99
C LEU A 83 -1.82 4.78 22.67
N ILE A 84 -1.02 3.79 23.06
CA ILE A 84 -1.23 2.37 22.77
C ILE A 84 -1.59 1.54 24.01
N THR A 85 -1.81 2.18 25.16
CA THR A 85 -2.11 1.48 26.43
C THR A 85 -3.37 0.64 26.37
N ASP A 86 -4.39 1.11 25.68
CA ASP A 86 -5.63 0.38 25.39
C ASP A 86 -5.39 -0.85 24.51
N LEU A 87 -4.39 -0.80 23.64
CA LEU A 87 -4.03 -1.87 22.71
C LEU A 87 -3.21 -2.98 23.36
N ILE A 88 -2.65 -2.78 24.57
CA ILE A 88 -1.81 -3.77 25.23
C ILE A 88 -2.61 -5.06 25.52
N THR A 89 -3.87 -4.95 25.94
CA THR A 89 -4.71 -6.12 26.26
C THR A 89 -5.04 -6.95 25.00
N PRO A 90 -5.54 -6.35 23.91
CA PRO A 90 -5.69 -7.07 22.63
C PRO A 90 -4.40 -7.73 22.15
N LEU A 91 -3.27 -7.02 22.20
CA LEU A 91 -1.97 -7.55 21.76
C LEU A 91 -1.50 -8.71 22.66
N ALA A 92 -1.71 -8.63 23.97
CA ALA A 92 -1.43 -9.72 24.90
C ALA A 92 -2.29 -10.96 24.59
N HIS A 93 -3.58 -10.77 24.25
CA HIS A 93 -4.42 -11.88 23.84
C HIS A 93 -3.91 -12.56 22.57
N LEU A 94 -3.53 -11.78 21.55
CA LEU A 94 -2.93 -12.33 20.33
C LEU A 94 -1.64 -13.11 20.66
N LEU A 95 -0.74 -12.54 21.45
CA LEU A 95 0.54 -13.19 21.79
C LEU A 95 0.39 -14.50 22.56
N PHE A 96 -0.46 -14.52 23.58
CA PHE A 96 -0.51 -15.64 24.52
C PHE A 96 -1.50 -16.74 24.10
N HIS A 97 -2.54 -16.40 23.32
CA HIS A 97 -3.56 -17.35 22.87
C HIS A 97 -3.42 -17.80 21.42
N THR A 98 -2.63 -17.12 20.59
CA THR A 98 -2.35 -17.57 19.21
C THR A 98 -0.91 -18.02 19.04
N ARG A 99 -0.64 -18.73 17.95
CA ARG A 99 0.72 -19.08 17.54
C ARG A 99 1.28 -17.95 16.69
N VAL A 100 1.88 -16.96 17.36
CA VAL A 100 2.59 -15.84 16.71
C VAL A 100 4.04 -16.26 16.42
N PRO A 101 4.61 -15.98 15.23
CA PRO A 101 6.01 -16.26 14.90
C PRO A 101 6.98 -15.27 15.56
N VAL A 102 6.79 -14.95 16.84
CA VAL A 102 7.62 -13.99 17.59
C VAL A 102 8.19 -14.63 18.83
N LYS A 103 9.51 -14.47 19.00
CA LYS A 103 10.22 -14.80 20.24
C LYS A 103 10.41 -13.54 21.08
N LEU A 104 9.58 -13.39 22.11
CA LEU A 104 9.74 -12.39 23.15
C LEU A 104 10.69 -12.90 24.23
N ASP A 105 11.52 -12.02 24.75
CA ASP A 105 12.36 -12.30 25.92
C ASP A 105 11.48 -12.50 27.18
N ALA A 106 11.98 -13.22 28.19
CA ALA A 106 11.23 -13.51 29.42
C ALA A 106 10.72 -12.22 30.08
N VAL A 107 11.57 -11.19 30.18
CA VAL A 107 11.18 -9.88 30.74
C VAL A 107 10.09 -9.22 29.89
N GLN A 108 10.21 -9.28 28.56
CA GLN A 108 9.21 -8.74 27.63
C GLN A 108 7.84 -9.43 27.82
N GLN A 109 7.83 -10.75 28.01
CA GLN A 109 6.60 -11.51 28.28
C GLN A 109 5.99 -11.14 29.63
N VAL A 110 6.81 -11.00 30.69
CA VAL A 110 6.32 -10.57 32.01
C VAL A 110 5.68 -9.18 31.93
N ILE A 111 6.31 -8.24 31.23
CA ILE A 111 5.77 -6.88 31.04
C ILE A 111 4.39 -6.94 30.37
N PHE A 112 4.22 -7.75 29.31
CA PHE A 112 2.92 -7.90 28.63
C PHE A 112 1.85 -8.56 29.52
N VAL A 113 2.21 -9.50 30.39
CA VAL A 113 1.28 -10.07 31.37
C VAL A 113 0.89 -9.03 32.42
N ALA A 114 1.86 -8.28 32.94
CA ALA A 114 1.64 -7.28 33.99
C ALA A 114 0.81 -6.10 33.50
N MET A 115 1.21 -5.47 32.40
CA MET A 115 0.50 -4.32 31.83
C MET A 115 -0.77 -4.74 31.09
N GLY A 116 -0.76 -5.86 30.37
CA GLY A 116 -1.88 -6.31 29.54
C GLY A 116 -2.95 -7.10 30.28
N PHE A 117 -2.58 -8.07 31.11
CA PHE A 117 -3.57 -8.88 31.84
C PHE A 117 -3.80 -8.42 33.27
N GLN A 118 -2.78 -7.95 33.99
CA GLN A 118 -2.94 -7.49 35.37
C GLN A 118 -3.31 -5.99 35.46
N MET A 119 -3.26 -5.24 34.36
CA MET A 119 -3.53 -3.80 34.35
C MET A 119 -2.68 -3.05 35.39
N LYS A 120 -1.40 -3.42 35.51
CA LYS A 120 -0.44 -2.73 36.39
C LYS A 120 0.18 -1.55 35.66
N ASP A 121 0.51 -0.50 36.41
CA ASP A 121 1.21 0.65 35.87
C ASP A 121 2.70 0.33 35.68
N VAL A 122 3.38 1.17 34.90
CA VAL A 122 4.82 1.00 34.62
C VAL A 122 5.64 1.04 35.90
N ASP A 123 5.24 1.89 36.86
CA ASP A 123 5.92 2.02 38.15
C ASP A 123 5.73 0.79 39.04
N ASP A 124 4.55 0.17 39.03
CA ASP A 124 4.30 -1.10 39.74
C ASP A 124 5.17 -2.22 39.17
N VAL A 125 5.28 -2.29 37.83
CA VAL A 125 6.09 -3.29 37.13
C VAL A 125 7.58 -3.06 37.41
N ALA A 126 8.01 -1.80 37.44
CA ALA A 126 9.38 -1.41 37.78
C ALA A 126 9.73 -1.84 39.22
N ALA A 127 8.83 -1.63 40.18
CA ALA A 127 9.00 -2.06 41.56
C ALA A 127 9.07 -3.58 41.71
N GLU A 128 8.24 -4.35 40.98
CA GLU A 128 8.25 -5.82 41.02
C GLU A 128 9.50 -6.43 40.41
N LEU A 129 10.01 -5.86 39.32
CA LEU A 129 11.19 -6.37 38.61
C LEU A 129 12.51 -5.82 39.16
N GLY A 130 12.46 -4.78 40.01
CA GLY A 130 13.66 -4.09 40.51
C GLY A 130 14.43 -3.37 39.41
N LEU A 131 13.75 -2.92 38.35
CA LEU A 131 14.34 -2.24 37.20
C LEU A 131 13.84 -0.79 37.13
N PRO A 132 14.64 0.17 36.64
CA PRO A 132 14.16 1.52 36.38
C PRO A 132 13.01 1.53 35.35
N GLY A 133 12.00 2.39 35.55
CA GLY A 133 10.85 2.49 34.64
C GLY A 133 11.23 2.81 33.18
N SER A 134 12.34 3.53 32.96
CA SER A 134 12.89 3.77 31.61
C SER A 134 13.32 2.48 30.90
N GLN A 135 13.87 1.51 31.63
CA GLN A 135 14.24 0.21 31.08
C GLN A 135 13.02 -0.65 30.78
N ILE A 136 11.97 -0.59 31.61
CA ILE A 136 10.69 -1.25 31.36
C ILE A 136 10.09 -0.74 30.06
N LEU A 137 10.04 0.58 29.86
CA LEU A 137 9.55 1.19 28.62
C LEU A 137 10.41 0.82 27.41
N ALA A 138 11.73 0.76 27.55
CA ALA A 138 12.62 0.31 26.48
C ALA A 138 12.34 -1.15 26.07
N LYS A 139 12.16 -2.05 27.04
CA LYS A 139 11.82 -3.45 26.78
C LYS A 139 10.42 -3.61 26.19
N PHE A 140 9.46 -2.81 26.66
CA PHE A 140 8.12 -2.76 26.10
C PHE A 140 8.13 -2.28 24.63
N TYR A 141 8.91 -1.25 24.31
CA TYR A 141 9.10 -0.76 22.95
C TYR A 141 9.70 -1.82 22.01
N GLU A 142 10.77 -2.49 22.44
CA GLU A 142 11.38 -3.60 21.69
C GLU A 142 10.37 -4.72 21.41
N ALA A 143 9.53 -5.06 22.38
CA ALA A 143 8.49 -6.06 22.22
C ALA A 143 7.41 -5.60 21.23
N CYS A 144 6.92 -4.35 21.34
CA CYS A 144 5.96 -3.77 20.39
C CYS A 144 6.48 -3.81 18.95
N LYS A 145 7.76 -3.50 18.72
CA LYS A 145 8.39 -3.64 17.39
C LYS A 145 8.31 -5.05 16.83
N LYS A 146 8.66 -6.05 17.65
CA LYS A 146 8.61 -7.46 17.23
C LYS A 146 7.18 -7.89 16.89
N ILE A 147 6.21 -7.46 17.69
CA ILE A 147 4.79 -7.75 17.48
C ILE A 147 4.30 -7.10 16.19
N ASN A 148 4.57 -5.81 16.00
CA ASN A 148 4.18 -5.06 14.81
C ASN A 148 4.75 -5.71 13.54
N ASN A 149 6.02 -6.09 13.54
CA ASN A 149 6.65 -6.77 12.41
C ASN A 149 5.99 -8.11 12.09
N ALA A 150 5.60 -8.89 13.11
CA ALA A 150 4.94 -10.17 12.88
C ALA A 150 3.49 -10.04 12.42
N VAL A 151 2.76 -9.05 12.94
CA VAL A 151 1.41 -8.73 12.46
C VAL A 151 1.48 -8.29 11.01
N ASN A 152 2.40 -7.38 10.66
CA ASN A 152 2.59 -6.92 9.30
C ASN A 152 3.01 -8.06 8.36
N SER A 153 3.93 -8.93 8.76
CA SER A 153 4.30 -10.11 7.97
C SER A 153 3.09 -10.99 7.65
N VAL A 154 2.22 -11.27 8.63
CA VAL A 154 0.98 -12.04 8.38
C VAL A 154 0.03 -11.30 7.44
N LEU A 155 -0.11 -9.99 7.60
CA LEU A 155 -0.97 -9.18 6.73
C LEU A 155 -0.43 -9.12 5.30
N GLU A 156 0.87 -8.91 5.13
CA GLU A 156 1.57 -8.94 3.85
C GLU A 156 1.41 -10.29 3.16
N ASP A 157 1.60 -11.41 3.86
CA ASP A 157 1.39 -12.77 3.33
C ASP A 157 -0.06 -12.97 2.87
N THR A 158 -1.04 -12.49 3.65
CA THR A 158 -2.46 -12.60 3.24
C THR A 158 -2.78 -11.76 2.03
N VAL A 159 -2.19 -10.56 1.91
CA VAL A 159 -2.38 -9.67 0.75
C VAL A 159 -1.69 -10.23 -0.47
N ALA A 160 -0.48 -10.81 -0.33
CA ALA A 160 0.23 -11.46 -1.43
C ALA A 160 -0.59 -12.62 -2.04
N LYS A 161 -1.28 -13.38 -1.18
CA LYS A 161 -2.23 -14.43 -1.59
C LYS A 161 -3.47 -13.87 -2.26
N GLU A 162 -4.08 -12.81 -1.72
CA GLU A 162 -5.25 -12.15 -2.31
C GLU A 162 -4.95 -11.52 -3.69
N ILE A 163 -3.75 -10.95 -3.88
CA ILE A 163 -3.32 -10.34 -5.15
C ILE A 163 -2.84 -11.42 -6.16
N GLY A 164 -2.64 -12.67 -5.73
CA GLY A 164 -2.17 -13.76 -6.59
C GLY A 164 -0.70 -13.62 -6.99
N ILE A 165 0.13 -13.01 -6.14
CA ILE A 165 1.57 -12.85 -6.38
C ILE A 165 2.29 -14.18 -6.15
N GLU A 166 1.79 -15.01 -5.23
CA GLU A 166 2.37 -16.34 -4.94
C GLU A 166 2.12 -17.37 -6.05
N ASP A 167 0.99 -17.32 -6.76
CA ASP A 167 0.71 -18.22 -7.89
C ASP A 167 1.54 -17.91 -9.15
N LYS A 168 2.18 -16.72 -9.21
CA LYS A 168 3.05 -16.34 -10.33
C LYS A 168 4.52 -16.72 -10.12
N THR A 169 4.92 -17.15 -8.94
CA THR A 169 6.32 -17.56 -8.68
C THR A 169 6.52 -19.07 -8.77
N ALA A 170 5.45 -19.87 -8.69
CA ALA A 170 5.54 -21.33 -8.82
C ALA A 170 5.48 -21.82 -10.29
N ASP A 171 4.79 -21.11 -11.19
CA ASP A 171 4.65 -21.50 -12.61
C ASP A 171 5.45 -20.61 -13.58
N VAL A 172 6.38 -19.81 -13.05
CA VAL A 172 7.38 -19.12 -13.86
C VAL A 172 8.72 -19.80 -13.61
N ASN A 173 8.84 -21.00 -14.16
CA ASN A 173 10.11 -21.60 -14.51
C ASN A 173 10.76 -20.73 -15.62
N MET A 174 11.16 -19.50 -15.28
CA MET A 174 12.05 -18.65 -16.08
C MET A 174 13.50 -19.02 -15.73
N ASP A 175 13.82 -20.31 -15.79
CA ASP A 175 15.20 -20.80 -15.87
C ASP A 175 15.67 -20.74 -17.34
N GLY A 176 15.62 -19.53 -17.87
CA GLY A 176 16.18 -19.18 -19.16
C GLY A 176 16.43 -17.68 -19.16
N PRO A 177 17.63 -17.21 -19.52
CA PRO A 177 17.87 -15.78 -19.68
C PRO A 177 16.79 -15.23 -20.60
N VAL A 178 16.09 -14.18 -20.14
CA VAL A 178 15.04 -13.49 -20.88
C VAL A 178 15.51 -13.36 -22.33
N LYS A 179 14.88 -14.11 -23.25
CA LYS A 179 15.40 -14.27 -24.63
C LYS A 179 15.50 -12.95 -25.38
N GLN A 180 14.90 -11.89 -24.84
CA GLN A 180 15.09 -10.50 -25.28
C GLN A 180 15.25 -9.63 -24.03
N SER A 181 16.38 -8.95 -23.90
CA SER A 181 16.57 -7.99 -22.82
C SER A 181 15.51 -6.88 -22.93
N LEU A 182 15.08 -6.32 -21.80
CA LEU A 182 14.15 -5.18 -21.75
C LEU A 182 14.58 -4.04 -22.71
N ASN A 183 15.89 -3.90 -22.89
CA ASN A 183 16.52 -2.96 -23.80
C ASN A 183 16.25 -3.26 -25.29
N ALA A 184 16.15 -4.55 -25.66
CA ALA A 184 15.80 -4.98 -27.01
C ALA A 184 14.33 -4.68 -27.34
N GLU A 185 13.41 -4.80 -26.37
CA GLU A 185 12.01 -4.42 -26.56
C GLU A 185 11.84 -2.90 -26.67
N LEU A 186 12.52 -2.13 -25.81
CA LEU A 186 12.54 -0.66 -25.89
C LEU A 186 13.10 -0.17 -27.22
N SER A 187 14.18 -0.79 -27.72
CA SER A 187 14.76 -0.41 -29.02
C SER A 187 13.87 -0.78 -30.22
N LYS A 188 13.11 -1.88 -30.16
CA LYS A 188 12.11 -2.21 -31.19
C LYS A 188 10.96 -1.20 -31.19
N ALA A 189 10.44 -0.84 -30.01
CA ALA A 189 9.40 0.18 -29.88
C ALA A 189 9.88 1.55 -30.39
N ALA A 190 11.12 1.94 -30.08
CA ALA A 190 11.74 3.16 -30.59
C ALA A 190 11.87 3.15 -32.12
N LYS A 191 12.33 2.04 -32.73
CA LYS A 191 12.42 1.90 -34.19
C LYS A 191 11.06 1.93 -34.88
N GLU A 192 10.03 1.35 -34.28
CA GLU A 192 8.67 1.43 -34.83
C GLU A 192 8.12 2.85 -34.80
N LEU A 193 8.40 3.59 -33.73
CA LEU A 193 8.00 4.99 -33.56
C LEU A 193 8.75 5.89 -34.55
N GLU A 194 10.05 5.68 -34.71
CA GLU A 194 10.86 6.37 -35.72
C GLU A 194 10.40 6.03 -37.15
N ARG A 195 10.03 4.77 -37.42
CA ARG A 195 9.47 4.37 -38.72
C ARG A 195 8.12 5.02 -39.00
N LYS A 196 7.28 5.18 -37.98
CA LYS A 196 6.01 5.94 -38.09
C LYS A 196 6.30 7.43 -38.33
N GLN A 197 7.21 8.04 -37.56
CA GLN A 197 7.61 9.44 -37.75
C GLN A 197 8.21 9.68 -39.14
N ARG A 198 9.05 8.77 -39.66
CA ARG A 198 9.62 8.87 -41.00
C ARG A 198 8.58 8.68 -42.11
N LYS A 199 7.55 7.86 -41.89
CA LYS A 199 6.40 7.75 -42.80
C LYS A 199 5.57 9.03 -42.81
N GLU A 200 5.29 9.61 -41.65
CA GLU A 200 4.60 10.90 -41.57
C GLU A 200 5.46 12.03 -42.19
N LEU A 201 6.76 12.03 -41.94
CA LEU A 201 7.68 13.05 -42.49
C LEU A 201 7.87 12.90 -44.00
N SER A 202 7.89 11.69 -44.55
CA SER A 202 7.93 11.48 -46.00
C SER A 202 6.59 11.82 -46.67
N ARG A 203 5.46 11.58 -45.99
CA ARG A 203 4.14 12.06 -46.43
C ARG A 203 4.12 13.59 -46.47
N LEU A 204 4.64 14.25 -45.44
CA LEU A 204 4.76 15.71 -45.36
C LEU A 204 5.76 16.28 -46.38
N MET A 205 6.87 15.59 -46.66
CA MET A 205 7.87 16.03 -47.64
C MET A 205 7.42 15.85 -49.09
N GLY A 206 6.43 14.99 -49.35
CA GLY A 206 5.81 14.81 -50.66
C GLY A 206 4.70 15.80 -50.98
N GLU A 207 4.25 16.58 -49.99
CA GLU A 207 3.31 17.68 -50.18
C GLU A 207 4.10 18.98 -50.39
N ASP A 208 3.74 19.77 -51.41
CA ASP A 208 4.34 21.07 -51.67
C ASP A 208 3.98 22.06 -50.55
N LEU A 209 4.77 22.08 -49.46
CA LEU A 209 4.61 23.02 -48.34
C LEU A 209 5.03 24.46 -48.68
N THR A 210 5.46 24.70 -49.92
CA THR A 210 5.82 26.04 -50.44
C THR A 210 4.66 27.02 -50.34
N GLN A 211 3.41 26.54 -50.48
CA GLN A 211 2.18 27.32 -50.31
C GLN A 211 1.93 27.80 -48.86
N TYR A 212 2.54 27.12 -47.88
CA TYR A 212 2.46 27.47 -46.45
C TYR A 212 3.71 28.20 -45.93
N ARG A 213 4.70 28.48 -46.78
CA ARG A 213 5.91 29.23 -46.40
C ARG A 213 5.53 30.68 -46.06
N ILE A 214 5.54 31.02 -44.78
CA ILE A 214 5.46 32.41 -44.34
C ILE A 214 6.83 33.05 -44.61
N LYS A 215 6.92 33.89 -45.65
CA LYS A 215 8.13 34.70 -45.92
C LYS A 215 8.15 35.87 -44.93
N GLY A 216 9.25 35.98 -44.16
CA GLY A 216 9.57 37.14 -43.31
C GLY A 216 11.02 37.04 -42.85
N SER A 217 11.77 38.14 -42.89
CA SER A 217 13.14 38.20 -42.35
C SER A 217 13.10 38.28 -40.82
N ASP A 218 14.16 37.86 -40.11
CA ASP A 218 14.24 37.97 -38.64
C ASP A 218 14.01 39.41 -38.12
N LEU A 219 14.30 40.42 -38.96
CA LEU A 219 14.01 41.82 -38.67
C LEU A 219 12.50 42.15 -38.71
N ASP A 220 11.77 41.60 -39.68
CA ASP A 220 10.31 41.81 -39.81
C ASP A 220 9.54 41.12 -38.67
N TRP A 221 10.00 39.94 -38.24
CA TRP A 221 9.41 39.19 -37.12
C TRP A 221 9.59 39.91 -35.78
N ASN A 222 10.77 40.48 -35.54
CA ASN A 222 11.03 41.26 -34.32
C ASN A 222 10.17 42.54 -34.26
N GLN A 223 9.88 43.15 -35.41
CA GLN A 223 9.01 44.32 -35.48
C GLN A 223 7.52 43.96 -35.33
N ALA A 224 7.08 42.81 -35.86
CA ALA A 224 5.71 42.32 -35.71
C ALA A 224 5.39 41.86 -34.28
N LEU A 225 6.36 41.25 -33.57
CA LEU A 225 6.21 40.79 -32.19
C LEU A 225 6.12 41.95 -31.18
N THR A 226 6.69 43.12 -31.49
CA THR A 226 6.71 44.28 -30.59
C THR A 226 5.48 45.19 -30.74
N THR A 227 4.76 45.12 -31.86
CA THR A 227 3.72 46.10 -32.21
C THR A 227 2.29 45.71 -31.78
N SER A 228 2.04 44.47 -31.32
CA SER A 228 0.68 44.02 -30.99
C SER A 228 0.29 44.27 -29.52
N LYS A 229 -0.59 45.25 -29.27
CA LYS A 229 -1.26 45.46 -27.97
C LYS A 229 -2.44 44.49 -27.72
N GLN A 230 -2.72 43.55 -28.62
CA GLN A 230 -3.73 42.49 -28.44
C GLN A 230 -3.06 41.12 -28.52
N LYS A 231 -2.97 40.41 -27.39
CA LYS A 231 -2.15 39.20 -27.17
C LYS A 231 -2.41 38.00 -28.09
N ASN A 232 -3.41 38.02 -28.98
CA ASN A 232 -3.84 36.86 -29.75
C ASN A 232 -3.67 36.98 -31.28
N ILE A 233 -3.24 38.12 -31.84
CA ILE A 233 -3.10 38.27 -33.30
C ILE A 233 -1.77 38.97 -33.64
N VAL A 234 -0.98 38.34 -34.50
CA VAL A 234 0.28 38.85 -35.07
C VAL A 234 0.16 38.81 -36.60
N SER A 235 0.39 39.94 -37.26
CA SER A 235 0.30 40.08 -38.71
C SER A 235 1.67 40.37 -39.29
N VAL A 236 2.13 39.52 -40.22
CA VAL A 236 3.39 39.70 -40.95
C VAL A 236 3.08 39.92 -42.43
N LYS A 237 3.77 40.85 -43.07
CA LYS A 237 3.49 41.28 -44.45
C LYS A 237 3.87 40.16 -45.43
N SER A 238 2.87 39.48 -46.01
CA SER A 238 3.12 38.49 -47.07
C SER A 238 3.49 39.21 -48.36
N GLY A 239 4.76 39.15 -48.76
CA GLY A 239 5.20 39.60 -50.07
C GLY A 239 4.70 38.63 -51.15
N GLU A 240 3.87 39.16 -52.07
CA GLU A 240 3.34 38.54 -53.29
C GLU A 240 1.96 37.87 -53.17
N LYS A 241 1.03 38.34 -54.02
CA LYS A 241 -0.36 37.86 -54.09
C LYS A 241 -0.32 36.43 -54.64
N ARG A 242 -0.87 35.46 -53.90
CA ARG A 242 -0.96 34.06 -54.36
C ARG A 242 -1.73 34.03 -55.70
N LEU A 243 -1.04 33.77 -56.81
CA LEU A 243 -1.67 33.41 -58.08
C LEU A 243 -1.75 31.88 -58.11
N GLY A 244 -2.97 31.34 -58.05
CA GLY A 244 -3.22 29.91 -58.22
C GLY A 244 -4.53 29.45 -57.60
N ASP A 245 -5.50 29.16 -58.47
CA ASP A 245 -6.74 28.34 -58.44
C ASP A 245 -7.54 28.00 -57.15
N ASP A 246 -7.08 28.28 -55.94
CA ASP A 246 -7.74 27.84 -54.69
C ASP A 246 -9.07 28.54 -54.41
N SER A 247 -9.36 29.67 -55.05
CA SER A 247 -10.63 30.37 -54.84
C SER A 247 -11.82 29.54 -55.33
N LYS A 248 -11.63 28.74 -56.37
CA LYS A 248 -12.70 27.93 -56.98
C LYS A 248 -12.89 26.61 -56.25
N GLU A 249 -11.81 25.94 -55.84
CA GLU A 249 -11.91 24.69 -55.08
C GLU A 249 -12.50 24.90 -53.67
N ILE A 250 -12.21 26.04 -53.03
CA ILE A 250 -12.81 26.41 -51.75
C ILE A 250 -14.30 26.74 -51.91
N ASP A 251 -14.71 27.45 -52.97
CA ASP A 251 -16.13 27.71 -53.26
C ASP A 251 -16.89 26.42 -53.59
N ASP A 252 -16.30 25.48 -54.35
CA ASP A 252 -16.90 24.18 -54.68
C ASP A 252 -17.03 23.27 -53.42
N LEU A 253 -16.07 23.32 -52.50
CA LEU A 253 -16.15 22.64 -51.19
C LEU A 253 -17.20 23.27 -50.25
N ILE A 254 -17.41 24.58 -50.33
CA ILE A 254 -18.45 25.30 -49.56
C ILE A 254 -19.84 25.03 -50.15
N GLU A 255 -20.00 25.01 -51.47
CA GLU A 255 -21.27 24.70 -52.14
C GLU A 255 -21.71 23.25 -51.91
N SER A 256 -20.79 22.29 -51.99
CA SER A 256 -21.08 20.87 -51.76
C SER A 256 -21.52 20.56 -50.31
N HIS A 257 -21.00 21.30 -49.33
CA HIS A 257 -21.44 21.20 -47.92
C HIS A 257 -22.78 21.90 -47.66
N SER A 258 -23.14 22.94 -48.41
CA SER A 258 -24.40 23.67 -48.25
C SER A 258 -25.62 22.88 -48.77
N ASN A 259 -25.47 22.14 -49.88
CA ASN A 259 -26.55 21.38 -50.51
C ASN A 259 -26.97 20.12 -49.73
N LYS A 260 -26.10 19.55 -48.89
CA LYS A 260 -26.45 18.41 -48.01
C LYS A 260 -27.34 18.80 -46.83
N LYS A 261 -27.37 20.06 -46.39
CA LYS A 261 -28.20 20.51 -45.25
C LYS A 261 -29.67 20.80 -45.61
N LYS A 262 -30.03 21.00 -46.89
CA LYS A 262 -31.43 21.28 -47.29
C LYS A 262 -32.31 20.04 -47.58
N LYS A 263 -31.75 18.82 -47.61
CA LYS A 263 -32.54 17.58 -47.91
C LYS A 263 -33.12 16.83 -46.69
N LYS A 264 -32.94 17.32 -45.45
CA LYS A 264 -33.57 16.74 -44.25
C LYS A 264 -34.61 17.68 -43.64
N LYS A 265 -35.76 17.83 -44.28
CA LYS A 265 -37.07 18.15 -43.66
C LYS A 265 -38.20 18.10 -44.70
N LYS A 266 -38.71 16.88 -44.94
CA LYS A 266 -40.10 16.62 -45.34
C LYS A 266 -40.42 15.16 -44.97
N HIS A 267 -40.91 14.97 -43.76
CA HIS A 267 -41.56 13.72 -43.38
C HIS A 267 -43.05 13.85 -43.68
N VAL A 268 -43.56 12.81 -44.34
CA VAL A 268 -44.89 12.66 -44.92
C VAL A 268 -45.94 12.43 -43.82
N ARG A 269 -47.13 13.00 -44.05
CA ARG A 269 -48.39 12.71 -43.36
C ARG A 269 -49.18 11.76 -44.26
N ASN A 270 -49.49 10.57 -43.75
CA ASN A 270 -50.68 9.76 -44.02
C ASN A 270 -50.80 8.74 -42.89
#